data_AF-A0A955N1Q2-F1
#
_entry.id   AF-A0A955N1Q2-F1
#
_cell.length_a   1.000
_cell.length_b   1.000
_cell.length_c   1.000
_cell.angle_alpha   90.00
_cell.angle_beta   90.00
_cell.angle_gamma   90.00
#
_symmetry.space_group_name_H-M   'P 1'
#
loop_
_entity.id
_entity.type
_entity.pdbx_description
1 polymer ?
#
loop_
_entity_poly.entity_id
_entity_poly.type
_entity_poly.pdbx_seq_one_letter_code
_entity_poly.pdbx_strand_id
1 'polypeptide(L)'
;MLKRFLMLLFLLGSWAGVPILALTASSSSSPEGKSEIRVMTFNVKVDFEEDSRVPPWDDRKDLCAQVVKEARPDLLGLQETSPNQLAFFQDLLEGYETVGKMPLSSEEREFFETLFPPLKEIGFDSYTDVILMIRKEVFEILDQGHWWLSPTPDEVSIG
;
A
#
# COMPACT_ATOMS: atom_id res chain seq x y z
N MET A 1 14.56 -18.48 10.56
CA MET A 1 13.16 -18.03 10.33
C MET A 1 12.52 -18.99 9.36
N LEU A 2 11.42 -19.63 9.74
CA LEU A 2 10.78 -20.69 8.97
C LEU A 2 9.77 -20.05 8.01
N LYS A 3 10.12 -19.95 6.73
CA LYS A 3 9.17 -19.51 5.67
C LYS A 3 8.17 -20.66 5.44
N ARG A 4 6.88 -20.43 5.74
CA ARG A 4 5.81 -21.40 5.47
C ARG A 4 5.32 -21.19 4.03
N PHE A 5 5.52 -22.19 3.18
CA PHE A 5 5.03 -22.22 1.79
C PHE A 5 3.67 -22.93 1.77
N LEU A 6 2.60 -22.29 1.29
CA LEU A 6 1.29 -22.92 1.13
C LEU A 6 1.12 -23.31 -0.35
N MET A 7 1.28 -24.61 -0.65
CA MET A 7 1.00 -25.17 -1.97
C MET A 7 -0.23 -26.08 -1.85
N LEU A 8 -1.34 -25.68 -2.47
CA LEU A 8 -2.56 -26.49 -2.56
C LEU A 8 -2.38 -27.58 -3.62
N LEU A 9 -2.22 -28.84 -3.18
CA LEU A 9 -2.25 -30.02 -4.04
C LEU A 9 -3.54 -30.80 -3.80
N PHE A 10 -4.31 -31.03 -4.87
CA PHE A 10 -5.41 -31.98 -4.88
C PHE A 10 -4.86 -33.41 -5.01
N LEU A 11 -5.17 -34.26 -4.04
CA LEU A 11 -4.86 -35.70 -4.07
C LEU A 11 -5.99 -36.49 -4.75
N LEU A 12 -5.66 -37.21 -5.82
CA LEU A 12 -6.37 -38.41 -6.24
C LEU A 12 -5.49 -39.62 -5.94
N GLY A 13 -6.05 -40.59 -5.21
CA GLY A 13 -5.30 -41.56 -4.42
C GLY A 13 -4.93 -42.86 -5.10
N SER A 14 -4.27 -43.74 -4.35
CA SER A 14 -4.69 -45.11 -4.06
C SER A 14 -3.69 -45.83 -3.14
N TRP A 15 -4.25 -46.82 -2.47
CA TRP A 15 -3.88 -47.55 -1.26
C TRP A 15 -2.74 -48.57 -1.45
N ALA A 16 -1.77 -48.64 -0.52
CA ALA A 16 -1.17 -49.89 0.02
C ALA A 16 -0.01 -49.61 0.99
N GLY A 17 -0.06 -50.20 2.21
CA GLY A 17 1.12 -50.61 2.97
C GLY A 17 1.61 -49.70 4.11
N VAL A 18 1.47 -50.20 5.35
CA VAL A 18 1.84 -49.61 6.66
C VAL A 18 3.37 -49.72 6.89
N PRO A 19 4.01 -48.83 7.70
CA PRO A 19 4.30 -49.21 9.07
C PRO A 19 4.04 -48.10 10.11
N ILE A 20 3.72 -48.57 11.33
CA ILE A 20 3.46 -47.80 12.54
C ILE A 20 4.66 -46.91 12.86
N LEU A 21 4.49 -45.60 12.67
CA LEU A 21 5.43 -44.58 13.08
C LEU A 21 5.07 -44.14 14.50
N ALA A 22 6.02 -44.23 15.42
CA ALA A 22 5.87 -43.80 16.80
C ALA A 22 5.24 -42.39 16.86
N LEU A 23 4.05 -42.27 17.45
CA LEU A 23 3.50 -40.98 17.83
C LEU A 23 4.39 -40.44 18.95
N THR A 24 5.45 -39.74 18.56
CA THR A 24 5.95 -38.66 19.40
C THR A 24 4.76 -37.75 19.64
N ALA A 25 4.48 -37.45 20.92
CA ALA A 25 3.57 -36.39 21.27
C ALA A 25 4.14 -35.12 20.62
N SER A 26 3.65 -34.78 19.42
CA SER A 26 3.80 -33.44 18.89
C SER A 26 3.19 -32.55 19.94
N SER A 27 4.04 -31.74 20.59
CA SER A 27 3.56 -30.56 21.27
C SER A 27 2.75 -29.81 20.23
N SER A 28 1.42 -29.90 20.31
CA SER A 28 0.55 -28.97 19.63
C SER A 28 0.93 -27.62 20.23
N SER A 29 1.81 -26.89 19.55
CA SER A 29 1.89 -25.45 19.73
C SER A 29 0.46 -24.98 19.51
N SER A 30 -0.18 -24.55 20.59
CA SER A 30 -1.45 -23.83 20.56
C SER A 30 -1.40 -22.85 19.38
N PRO A 31 -2.49 -22.66 18.63
CA PRO A 31 -2.49 -21.76 17.50
C PRO A 31 -1.90 -20.44 17.97
N GLU A 32 -0.77 -20.06 17.38
CA GLU A 32 -0.13 -18.75 17.57
C GLU A 32 -1.26 -17.72 17.54
N GLY A 33 -1.35 -16.93 18.63
CA GLY A 33 -2.45 -15.98 18.82
C GLY A 33 -2.65 -15.17 17.54
N LYS A 34 -3.92 -14.95 17.15
CA LYS A 34 -4.26 -14.12 16.00
C LYS A 34 -3.40 -12.85 16.04
N SER A 35 -2.47 -12.72 15.11
CA SER A 35 -1.69 -11.50 14.96
C SER A 35 -2.66 -10.43 14.51
N GLU A 36 -2.97 -9.47 15.39
CA GLU A 36 -3.79 -8.32 15.03
C GLU A 36 -3.05 -7.52 13.95
N ILE A 37 -3.76 -7.19 12.87
CA ILE A 37 -3.26 -6.32 11.81
C ILE A 37 -3.90 -4.95 12.00
N ARG A 38 -3.10 -3.89 12.04
CA ARG A 38 -3.60 -2.52 12.08
C ARG A 38 -3.69 -1.97 10.67
N VAL A 39 -4.89 -1.60 10.27
CA VAL A 39 -5.16 -0.99 8.96
C VAL A 39 -5.67 0.43 9.17
N MET A 40 -5.13 1.36 8.40
CA MET A 40 -5.57 2.76 8.40
C MET A 40 -5.90 3.20 6.98
N THR A 41 -6.99 3.95 6.83
CA THR A 41 -7.25 4.75 5.63
C THR A 41 -7.19 6.22 6.03
N PHE A 42 -6.55 7.05 5.23
CA PHE A 42 -6.34 8.45 5.55
C PHE A 42 -6.30 9.32 4.30
N ASN A 43 -7.32 10.15 4.13
CA ASN A 43 -7.27 11.24 3.18
C ASN A 43 -6.46 12.38 3.81
N VAL A 44 -5.31 12.70 3.22
CA VAL A 44 -4.37 13.71 3.76
C VAL A 44 -4.63 15.10 3.22
N LYS A 45 -5.60 15.25 2.33
CA LYS A 45 -5.94 16.47 1.57
C LYS A 45 -4.74 16.98 0.76
N VAL A 46 -4.91 17.00 -0.55
CA VAL A 46 -3.84 17.34 -1.50
C VAL A 46 -3.20 18.68 -1.17
N ASP A 47 -1.88 18.76 -1.33
CA ASP A 47 -1.14 20.01 -1.21
C ASP A 47 -1.42 20.90 -2.42
N PHE A 48 -2.53 21.65 -2.35
CA PHE A 48 -3.01 22.50 -3.43
C PHE A 48 -3.33 23.90 -2.89
N GLU A 49 -2.61 24.90 -3.39
CA GLU A 49 -2.59 26.26 -2.84
C GLU A 49 -3.88 27.08 -3.08
N GLU A 50 -4.82 26.62 -3.90
CA GLU A 50 -6.00 27.43 -4.24
C GLU A 50 -7.14 27.36 -3.21
N ASP A 51 -7.19 26.34 -2.34
CA ASP A 51 -8.25 26.23 -1.33
C ASP A 51 -7.86 26.92 -0.01
N SER A 52 -8.10 28.23 0.05
CA SER A 52 -7.89 29.05 1.26
C SER A 52 -8.59 28.57 2.53
N ARG A 53 -9.51 27.60 2.46
CA ARG A 53 -10.18 27.00 3.64
C ARG A 53 -9.33 25.92 4.31
N VAL A 54 -8.31 25.41 3.62
CA VAL A 54 -7.40 24.38 4.13
C VAL A 54 -6.06 25.04 4.42
N PRO A 55 -5.49 24.89 5.63
CA PRO A 55 -4.13 25.37 5.90
C PRO A 55 -3.11 24.76 4.91
N PRO A 56 -2.05 25.48 4.56
CA PRO A 56 -0.95 24.95 3.74
C PRO A 56 -0.43 23.62 4.27
N TRP A 57 0.06 22.74 3.40
CA TRP A 57 0.57 21.42 3.83
C TRP A 57 1.65 21.52 4.91
N ASP A 58 2.53 22.51 4.83
CA ASP A 58 3.57 22.73 5.84
C ASP A 58 3.02 22.94 7.25
N ASP A 59 1.82 23.50 7.39
CA ASP A 59 1.14 23.69 8.68
C ASP A 59 0.40 22.42 9.14
N ARG A 60 0.21 21.43 8.25
CA ARG A 60 -0.58 20.22 8.49
C ARG A 60 0.26 18.95 8.65
N LYS A 61 1.45 18.90 8.04
CA LYS A 61 2.25 17.66 7.91
C LYS A 61 2.64 17.03 9.24
N ASP A 62 2.96 17.84 10.25
CA ASP A 62 3.35 17.34 11.57
C ASP A 62 2.16 16.71 12.32
N LEU A 63 0.96 17.28 12.19
CA LEU A 63 -0.26 16.70 12.74
C LEU A 63 -0.62 15.39 12.03
N CYS A 64 -0.48 15.35 10.71
CA CYS A 64 -0.69 14.13 9.93
C CYS A 64 0.30 13.02 10.36
N ALA A 65 1.56 13.38 10.56
CA ALA A 65 2.58 12.47 11.06
C ALA A 65 2.25 11.94 12.46
N GLN A 66 1.78 12.79 13.36
CA GLN A 66 1.35 12.38 14.70
C GLN A 66 0.23 11.34 14.62
N VAL A 67 -0.83 11.61 13.84
CA VAL A 67 -1.96 10.69 13.68
C VAL A 67 -1.50 9.32 13.18
N VAL A 68 -0.66 9.28 12.15
CA VAL A 68 -0.13 8.03 11.59
C VAL A 68 0.77 7.30 12.60
N LYS A 69 1.65 8.03 13.31
CA LYS A 69 2.53 7.46 14.34
C LYS A 69 1.76 6.89 15.53
N GLU A 70 0.66 7.52 15.94
CA GLU A 70 -0.20 7.03 17.03
C GLU A 70 -0.98 5.78 16.60
N ALA A 71 -1.53 5.78 15.39
CA ALA A 71 -2.22 4.64 14.82
C ALA A 71 -1.30 3.42 14.62
N ARG A 72 -0.01 3.67 14.32
CA ARG A 72 1.01 2.64 14.04
C ARG A 72 0.50 1.59 13.03
N PRO A 73 0.00 1.98 11.85
CA PRO A 73 -0.62 1.05 10.92
C PRO A 73 0.39 0.04 10.39
N ASP A 74 0.03 -1.23 10.25
CA ASP A 74 0.85 -2.20 9.51
C ASP A 74 0.55 -2.09 7.99
N LEU A 75 -0.65 -1.60 7.63
CA LEU A 75 -1.07 -1.21 6.28
C LEU A 75 -1.75 0.16 6.33
N LEU A 76 -1.25 1.12 5.55
CA LEU A 76 -1.78 2.48 5.45
C LEU A 76 -2.22 2.76 4.02
N GLY A 77 -3.49 3.09 3.82
CA GLY A 77 -4.01 3.66 2.57
C GLY A 77 -4.11 5.17 2.66
N LEU A 78 -3.46 5.87 1.73
CA LEU A 78 -3.51 7.32 1.59
C LEU A 78 -4.39 7.72 0.40
N GLN A 79 -5.13 8.82 0.54
CA GLN A 79 -5.90 9.47 -0.54
C GLN A 79 -5.56 10.96 -0.63
N GLU A 80 -5.75 11.57 -1.80
CA GLU A 80 -5.37 12.97 -2.08
C GLU A 80 -3.89 13.24 -1.77
N THR A 81 -3.00 12.32 -2.14
CA THR A 81 -1.57 12.42 -1.80
C THR A 81 -0.76 12.90 -2.99
N SER A 82 -0.26 14.13 -2.94
CA SER A 82 0.71 14.63 -3.93
C SER A 82 2.10 14.00 -3.73
N PRO A 83 3.01 14.05 -4.72
CA PRO A 83 4.33 13.43 -4.60
C PRO A 83 5.18 13.95 -3.43
N ASN A 84 5.11 15.24 -3.13
CA ASN A 84 5.83 15.83 -1.99
C ASN A 84 5.26 15.34 -0.65
N GLN A 85 3.94 15.14 -0.56
CA GLN A 85 3.30 14.52 0.60
C GLN A 85 3.69 13.04 0.71
N LEU A 86 3.73 12.30 -0.40
CA LEU A 86 4.19 10.92 -0.40
C LEU A 86 5.65 10.80 0.05
N ALA A 87 6.54 11.65 -0.47
CA ALA A 87 7.94 11.69 -0.06
C ALA A 87 8.08 11.92 1.45
N PHE A 88 7.30 12.85 2.01
CA PHE A 88 7.25 13.07 3.46
C PHE A 88 6.85 11.79 4.24
N PHE A 89 5.83 11.05 3.81
CA PHE A 89 5.45 9.81 4.47
C PHE A 89 6.47 8.68 4.28
N GLN A 90 7.16 8.63 3.14
CA GLN A 90 8.24 7.66 2.89
C GLN A 90 9.42 7.89 3.83
N ASP A 91 9.79 9.14 4.08
CA ASP A 91 10.82 9.51 5.06
C ASP A 91 10.35 9.23 6.51
N LEU A 92 9.08 9.49 6.80
CA LEU A 92 8.49 9.27 8.12
C LEU A 92 8.41 7.78 8.51
N LEU A 93 8.09 6.92 7.53
CA LEU A 93 7.75 5.51 7.72
C LEU A 93 8.86 4.61 7.14
N GLU A 94 10.04 4.71 7.72
CA GLU A 94 11.15 3.80 7.43
C GLU A 94 10.71 2.33 7.58
N GLY A 95 11.07 1.48 6.61
CA GLY A 95 10.71 0.06 6.61
C GLY A 95 9.35 -0.26 5.98
N TYR A 96 8.62 0.74 5.48
CA TYR A 96 7.43 0.53 4.65
C TYR A 96 7.81 0.46 3.18
N GLU A 97 6.94 -0.18 2.39
CA GLU A 97 7.00 -0.24 0.93
C GLU A 97 5.78 0.46 0.35
N THR A 98 5.97 1.20 -0.74
CA THR A 98 4.90 1.94 -1.40
C THR A 98 4.38 1.16 -2.61
N VAL A 99 3.07 0.96 -2.66
CA VAL A 99 2.32 0.33 -3.75
C VAL A 99 1.26 1.29 -4.26
N GLY A 100 0.86 1.17 -5.52
CA GLY A 100 -0.18 1.99 -6.14
C GLY A 100 0.32 3.23 -6.86
N LYS A 101 1.64 3.45 -6.93
CA LYS A 101 2.22 4.43 -7.86
C LYS A 101 1.89 4.00 -9.28
N MET A 102 1.10 4.80 -9.98
CA MET A 102 0.76 4.53 -11.37
C MET A 102 1.77 5.25 -12.28
N PRO A 103 2.60 4.51 -13.03
CA PRO A 103 3.50 5.11 -13.99
C PRO A 103 2.68 5.79 -15.09
N LEU A 104 3.09 6.99 -15.50
CA LEU A 104 2.45 7.73 -16.58
C LEU A 104 3.28 7.67 -17.85
N SER A 105 2.63 7.55 -19.01
CA SER A 105 3.23 7.82 -20.32
C SER A 105 3.66 9.28 -20.43
N SER A 106 4.43 9.64 -21.46
CA SER A 106 4.82 11.04 -21.69
C SER A 106 3.60 11.92 -22.01
N GLU A 107 2.66 11.39 -22.79
CA GLU A 107 1.40 12.05 -23.16
C GLU A 107 0.51 12.25 -21.93
N GLU A 108 0.41 11.23 -21.06
CA GLU A 108 -0.36 11.32 -19.82
C GLU A 108 0.27 12.32 -18.86
N ARG A 109 1.61 12.35 -18.75
CA ARG A 109 2.32 13.35 -17.95
C ARG A 109 2.01 14.76 -18.44
N GLU A 110 2.14 15.02 -19.74
CA GLU A 110 1.83 16.33 -20.33
C GLU A 110 0.36 16.74 -20.10
N PHE A 111 -0.55 15.77 -20.20
CA PHE A 111 -1.97 15.98 -19.91
C PHE A 111 -2.21 16.37 -18.44
N PHE A 112 -1.63 15.65 -17.48
CA PHE A 112 -1.77 15.98 -16.05
C PHE A 112 -1.07 17.29 -15.67
N GLU A 113 0.10 17.59 -16.26
CA GLU A 113 0.76 18.88 -16.10
C GLU A 113 -0.12 20.05 -16.60
N THR A 114 -0.96 19.81 -17.62
CA THR A 114 -1.92 20.83 -18.11
C THR A 114 -3.08 21.03 -17.14
N LEU A 115 -3.62 19.94 -16.58
CA LEU A 115 -4.74 19.99 -15.62
C LEU A 115 -4.31 20.52 -14.25
N PHE A 116 -3.08 20.22 -13.85
CA PHE A 116 -2.51 20.57 -12.56
C PHE A 116 -1.07 21.12 -12.76
N PRO A 117 -0.94 22.39 -13.17
CA PRO A 117 0.37 23.00 -13.45
C PRO A 117 1.44 22.83 -12.37
N PRO A 118 1.11 22.86 -11.04
CA PRO A 118 2.10 22.62 -10.00
C PRO A 118 2.78 21.24 -10.06
N LEU A 119 2.17 20.23 -10.69
CA LEU A 119 2.77 18.90 -10.84
C LEU A 119 4.10 18.94 -11.61
N LYS A 120 4.21 19.86 -12.58
CA LYS A 120 5.43 20.06 -13.36
C LYS A 120 6.60 20.52 -12.49
N GLU A 121 6.33 21.41 -11.54
CA GLU A 121 7.34 22.02 -10.68
C GLU A 121 7.86 21.04 -9.62
N ILE A 122 7.00 20.12 -9.16
CA ILE A 122 7.36 19.10 -8.17
C ILE A 122 7.93 17.82 -8.80
N GLY A 123 8.18 17.79 -10.11
CA GLY A 123 8.82 16.66 -10.79
C GLY A 123 7.97 15.38 -10.80
N PHE A 124 6.67 15.54 -11.00
CA PHE A 124 5.70 14.44 -11.00
C PHE A 124 6.02 13.40 -12.09
N ASP A 125 6.50 12.22 -11.70
CA ASP A 125 6.81 11.11 -12.62
C ASP A 125 5.76 9.98 -12.61
N SER A 126 4.89 9.98 -11.61
CA SER A 126 3.90 8.94 -11.33
C SER A 126 2.69 9.51 -10.61
N TYR A 127 1.51 8.92 -10.84
CA TYR A 127 0.29 9.31 -10.16
C TYR A 127 0.22 8.68 -8.77
N THR A 128 0.12 9.54 -7.74
CA THR A 128 0.23 9.17 -6.32
C THR A 128 -1.03 9.45 -5.50
N ASP A 129 -2.15 9.77 -6.14
CA ASP A 129 -3.35 10.22 -5.43
C ASP A 129 -3.89 9.19 -4.44
N VAL A 130 -3.84 7.90 -4.81
CA VAL A 130 -4.26 6.77 -3.98
C VAL A 130 -3.09 5.80 -3.84
N ILE A 131 -2.58 5.68 -2.61
CA ILE A 131 -1.35 4.93 -2.32
C ILE A 131 -1.56 3.96 -1.16
N LEU A 132 -0.89 2.81 -1.24
CA LEU A 132 -0.72 1.91 -0.11
C LEU A 132 0.73 1.97 0.40
N MET A 133 0.91 2.11 1.71
CA MET A 133 2.18 1.93 2.40
C MET A 133 2.10 0.70 3.29
N ILE A 134 3.00 -0.26 3.05
CA ILE A 134 2.93 -1.61 3.59
C ILE A 134 4.17 -1.89 4.44
N ARG A 135 3.99 -2.28 5.70
CA ARG A 135 5.12 -2.55 6.60
C ARG A 135 5.82 -3.86 6.24
N LYS A 136 7.06 -3.78 5.75
CA LYS A 136 7.79 -4.95 5.18
C LYS A 136 8.15 -6.05 6.17
N GLU A 137 8.15 -5.75 7.48
CA GLU A 137 8.37 -6.79 8.49
C GLU A 137 7.13 -7.68 8.71
N VAL A 138 5.94 -7.18 8.32
CA VAL A 138 4.64 -7.86 8.53
C VAL A 138 4.16 -8.53 7.25
N PHE A 139 4.40 -7.89 6.09
CA PHE A 139 3.87 -8.33 4.81
C PHE A 139 4.95 -8.60 3.77
N GLU A 140 4.67 -9.57 2.91
CA GLU A 140 5.34 -9.80 1.64
C GLU A 140 4.37 -9.41 0.52
N ILE A 141 4.80 -8.56 -0.40
CA ILE A 141 4.01 -8.18 -1.57
C ILE A 141 4.18 -9.28 -2.62
N LEU A 142 3.10 -9.99 -2.92
CA LEU A 142 3.10 -11.08 -3.92
C LEU A 142 2.79 -10.57 -5.33
N ASP A 143 1.92 -9.56 -5.43
CA ASP A 143 1.51 -8.92 -6.68
C ASP A 143 0.99 -7.50 -6.40
N GLN A 144 1.00 -6.64 -7.41
CA GLN A 144 0.47 -5.27 -7.33
C GLN A 144 -0.02 -4.76 -8.69
N GLY A 145 -1.00 -3.86 -8.65
CA GLY A 145 -1.54 -3.22 -9.85
C GLY A 145 -2.32 -1.96 -9.53
N HIS A 146 -2.87 -1.35 -10.57
CA HIS A 146 -3.77 -0.21 -10.52
C HIS A 146 -4.79 -0.35 -11.65
N TRP A 147 -5.92 0.34 -11.53
CA TRP A 147 -6.91 0.44 -12.59
C TRP A 147 -7.71 1.73 -12.42
N TRP A 148 -8.24 2.23 -13.53
CA TRP A 148 -9.17 3.35 -13.56
C TRP A 148 -10.58 2.86 -13.24
N LEU A 149 -11.32 3.67 -12.48
CA LEU A 149 -12.74 3.41 -12.18
C LEU A 149 -13.61 3.84 -13.38
N SER A 150 -13.50 3.12 -14.49
CA SER A 150 -14.18 3.41 -15.76
C SER A 150 -14.57 2.11 -16.50
N PRO A 151 -15.32 2.18 -17.62
CA PRO A 151 -15.55 1.02 -18.50
C PRO A 151 -14.26 0.47 -19.14
N THR A 152 -13.19 1.25 -19.17
CA THR A 152 -11.87 0.92 -19.73
C THR A 152 -10.80 1.01 -18.63
N PRO A 153 -10.72 0.03 -17.71
CA PRO A 153 -9.91 0.11 -16.48
C PRO A 153 -8.40 0.26 -16.73
N ASP A 154 -7.92 -0.12 -17.91
CA ASP A 154 -6.52 -0.01 -18.30
C ASP A 154 -6.20 1.30 -19.05
N GLU A 155 -7.18 2.19 -19.22
CA GLU A 155 -7.04 3.46 -19.93
C GLU A 155 -7.36 4.64 -18.99
N VAL A 156 -6.63 5.76 -19.17
CA VAL A 156 -6.86 6.98 -18.37
C VAL A 156 -8.29 7.45 -18.47
N SER A 157 -8.94 7.55 -17.30
CA SER A 157 -10.30 8.06 -17.18
C SER A 157 -10.28 9.53 -16.80
N ILE A 158 -10.82 10.35 -17.69
CA ILE A 158 -11.10 11.77 -17.46
C ILE A 158 -12.62 11.86 -17.30
N GLY A 159 -13.07 12.32 -16.13
CA GLY A 159 -14.49 12.28 -15.72
C GLY A 159 -15.50 12.76 -16.77
#